data_AF-A0A839E1V2-F1
#
_entry.id   AF-A0A839E1V2-F1
#
_cell.length_a   1.000
_cell.length_b   1.000
_cell.length_c   1.000
_cell.angle_alpha   90.00
_cell.angle_beta   90.00
_cell.angle_gamma   90.00
#
_symmetry.space_group_name_H-M   'P 1'
#
loop_
_entity.id
_entity.type
_entity.pdbx_description
1 polymer ?
#
loop_
_entity_poly.entity_id
_entity_poly.type
_entity_poly.pdbx_seq_one_letter_code
_entity_poly.pdbx_strand_id
1 'polypeptide(L)'
;MTVVFTITFTLLCVAGLLTVVRLLRGRTTLDRIIALDVFVTLIVAATCVGMGMQLDGANIALAAAFALLVFIGSISAARLVEKKERYR
;
A
#
# COMPACT_ATOMS: atom_id res chain seq x y z
N MET A 1 9.31 22.87 5.17
CA MET A 1 9.01 21.43 5.34
C MET A 1 7.64 21.05 4.81
N THR A 2 6.61 21.87 5.01
CA THR A 2 5.23 21.62 4.55
C THR A 2 5.09 21.36 3.05
N VAL A 3 5.84 22.09 2.21
CA VAL A 3 5.81 21.93 0.74
C VAL A 3 6.20 20.53 0.29
N VAL A 4 7.24 19.94 0.90
CA VAL A 4 7.70 18.58 0.57
C VAL A 4 6.62 17.56 0.94
N PHE A 5 6.01 17.71 2.11
CA PHE A 5 4.91 16.84 2.53
C PHE A 5 3.69 16.93 1.60
N THR A 6 3.30 18.15 1.19
CA THR A 6 2.21 18.33 0.25
C THR A 6 2.51 17.67 -1.09
N ILE A 7 3.72 17.83 -1.64
CA ILE A 7 4.13 17.19 -2.89
C ILE A 7 4.07 15.66 -2.76
N THR A 8 4.67 15.09 -1.70
CA THR A 8 4.67 13.64 -1.47
C THR A 8 3.24 13.10 -1.31
N PHE A 9 2.38 13.80 -0.58
CA PHE A 9 0.99 13.40 -0.39
C PHE A 9 0.21 13.42 -1.70
N THR A 10 0.38 14.47 -2.52
CA THR A 10 -0.26 14.53 -3.85
C THR A 10 0.21 13.41 -4.77
N LEU A 11 1.51 13.10 -4.78
CA LEU A 11 2.09 11.97 -5.53
C LEU A 11 1.50 10.63 -5.08
N LEU A 12 1.32 10.42 -3.78
CA LEU A 12 0.68 9.22 -3.25
C LEU A 12 -0.79 9.11 -3.66
N CYS A 13 -1.55 10.21 -3.63
CA CYS A 13 -2.92 10.22 -4.12
C CYS A 13 -3.00 9.86 -5.61
N VAL A 14 -2.10 10.42 -6.43
CA VAL A 14 -2.02 10.10 -7.86
C VAL A 14 -1.67 8.61 -8.07
N ALA A 15 -0.69 8.09 -7.32
CA ALA A 15 -0.34 6.67 -7.36
C ALA A 15 -1.50 5.76 -6.91
N GLY A 16 -2.26 6.18 -5.90
CA GLY A 16 -3.49 5.52 -5.43
C GLY A 16 -4.57 5.46 -6.51
N LEU A 17 -4.80 6.57 -7.21
CA LEU A 17 -5.74 6.59 -8.34
C LEU A 17 -5.27 5.67 -9.48
N LEU A 18 -3.99 5.70 -9.83
CA LEU A 18 -3.44 4.84 -10.88
C LEU A 18 -3.53 3.35 -10.52
N THR A 19 -3.30 2.99 -9.26
CA THR A 19 -3.43 1.61 -8.78
C THR A 19 -4.88 1.13 -8.78
N VAL A 20 -5.84 1.99 -8.42
CA VAL A 20 -7.28 1.68 -8.57
C VAL A 20 -7.66 1.46 -10.04
N VAL A 21 -7.19 2.33 -10.95
CA VAL A 21 -7.42 2.15 -12.39
C VAL A 21 -6.84 0.82 -12.89
N ARG A 22 -5.65 0.44 -12.40
CA ARG A 22 -5.02 -0.83 -12.73
C ARG A 22 -5.79 -2.03 -12.17
N LEU A 23 -6.27 -1.95 -10.92
CA LEU A 23 -7.10 -2.97 -10.27
C LEU A 23 -8.37 -3.25 -11.09
N LEU A 24 -9.01 -2.20 -11.60
CA LEU A 24 -10.23 -2.32 -12.42
C LEU A 24 -9.95 -2.89 -13.81
N ARG A 25 -8.81 -2.57 -14.43
CA ARG A 25 -8.41 -3.07 -15.75
C ARG A 25 -7.76 -4.46 -15.76
N GLY A 26 -7.33 -4.97 -14.60
CA GLY A 26 -6.66 -6.26 -14.48
C GLY A 26 -7.52 -7.42 -14.98
N ARG A 27 -7.07 -8.10 -16.05
CA ARG A 27 -7.71 -9.30 -16.63
C ARG A 27 -7.38 -10.58 -15.86
N THR A 28 -6.27 -10.64 -15.14
CA THR A 28 -5.84 -11.82 -14.38
C THR A 28 -6.19 -11.62 -12.90
N THR A 29 -6.67 -12.68 -12.23
CA THR A 29 -6.93 -12.65 -10.78
C THR A 29 -5.67 -12.36 -9.97
N LEU A 30 -4.50 -12.71 -10.52
CA LEU A 30 -3.20 -12.50 -9.90
C LEU A 30 -2.82 -11.02 -9.86
N ASP A 31 -2.95 -10.33 -10.99
CA ASP A 31 -2.63 -8.90 -11.11
C ASP A 31 -3.54 -8.06 -10.21
N ARG A 32 -4.80 -8.51 -10.00
CA ARG A 32 -5.71 -7.87 -9.03
C ARG A 32 -5.25 -8.02 -7.58
N ILE A 33 -4.78 -9.21 -7.18
CA ILE A 33 -4.28 -9.44 -5.80
C ILE A 33 -3.06 -8.56 -5.54
N ILE A 34 -2.12 -8.52 -6.49
CA ILE A 34 -0.91 -7.69 -6.38
C ILE A 34 -1.27 -6.21 -6.38
N ALA A 35 -2.19 -5.77 -7.26
CA ALA A 35 -2.67 -4.38 -7.27
C ALA A 35 -3.34 -3.98 -5.94
N LEU A 36 -4.07 -4.89 -5.30
CA LEU A 36 -4.67 -4.67 -3.98
C LEU A 36 -3.59 -4.51 -2.90
N ASP A 37 -2.57 -5.37 -2.89
CA ASP A 37 -1.44 -5.27 -1.94
C ASP A 37 -0.70 -3.93 -2.06
N VAL A 38 -0.43 -3.50 -3.31
CA VAL A 38 0.19 -2.20 -3.58
C VAL A 38 -0.73 -1.05 -3.15
N PHE A 39 -2.04 -1.14 -3.36
CA PHE A 39 -2.99 -0.12 -2.93
C PHE A 39 -3.02 0.04 -1.40
N VAL A 40 -3.04 -1.07 -0.65
CA VAL A 40 -2.95 -1.04 0.82
C VAL A 40 -1.63 -0.44 1.28
N THR A 41 -0.52 -0.79 0.61
CA THR A 41 0.80 -0.22 0.89
C THR A 41 0.83 1.30 0.71
N LEU A 42 0.19 1.82 -0.35
CA LEU A 42 0.06 3.26 -0.59
C LEU A 42 -0.74 3.98 0.50
N ILE A 43 -1.82 3.38 1.01
CA ILE A 43 -2.61 3.96 2.11
C ILE A 43 -1.77 4.09 3.39
N VAL A 44 -0.99 3.05 3.71
CA VAL A 44 -0.09 3.08 4.87
C VAL A 44 0.99 4.14 4.70
N ALA A 45 1.60 4.24 3.51
CA ALA A 45 2.57 5.28 3.22
C ALA A 45 1.97 6.69 3.35
N ALA A 46 0.72 6.91 2.91
CA ALA A 46 0.03 8.21 3.05
C ALA A 46 -0.20 8.56 4.52
N THR A 47 -0.52 7.55 5.34
CA THR A 47 -0.69 7.69 6.78
C THR A 47 0.62 8.10 7.45
N CYS A 48 1.74 7.47 7.09
CA CYS A 48 3.08 7.84 7.57
C CYS A 48 3.46 9.28 7.20
N VAL A 49 3.14 9.73 5.98
CA VAL A 49 3.39 11.12 5.54
C VAL A 49 2.56 12.11 6.39
N GLY A 50 1.28 11.79 6.65
CA GLY A 50 0.43 12.59 7.53
C GLY A 50 0.94 12.68 8.97
N MET A 51 1.45 11.58 9.52
CA MET A 51 2.11 11.57 10.83
C MET A 51 3.33 12.48 10.87
N GLY A 52 4.16 12.46 9.81
CA GLY A 52 5.32 13.35 9.69
C GLY A 52 4.94 14.84 9.62
N MET A 53 3.75 15.17 9.09
CA MET A 53 3.26 16.56 9.04
C MET A 53 2.83 17.10 10.41
N GLN A 54 2.34 16.24 11.30
CA GLN A 54 1.88 16.66 12.63
C GLN A 54 3.05 16.93 13.61
N LEU A 55 4.28 16.48 13.31
CA LEU A 55 5.44 16.50 14.23
C LEU A 55 5.22 15.78 15.59
N ASP A 56 4.07 15.14 15.78
CA ASP A 56 3.77 14.32 16.95
C ASP A 56 4.22 12.88 16.73
N GLY A 57 5.33 12.51 17.38
CA GLY A 57 5.89 11.15 17.38
C GLY A 57 5.04 10.10 18.10
N ALA A 58 3.85 10.48 18.59
CA ALA A 58 2.97 9.62 19.38
C ALA A 58 2.58 8.31 18.67
N ASN A 59 2.58 8.30 17.33
CA ASN A 59 2.06 7.18 16.55
C ASN A 59 3.14 6.37 15.80
N ILE A 60 4.43 6.51 16.14
CA ILE A 60 5.51 5.72 15.52
C ILE A 60 5.27 4.21 15.73
N ALA A 61 4.77 3.82 16.90
CA ALA A 61 4.39 2.43 17.18
C ALA A 61 3.27 1.93 16.26
N LEU A 62 2.30 2.79 15.92
CA LEU A 62 1.21 2.47 15.01
C LEU A 62 1.72 2.32 13.57
N ALA A 63 2.64 3.18 13.14
CA ALA A 63 3.30 3.06 11.84
C ALA A 63 4.10 1.75 11.73
N ALA A 64 4.81 1.36 12.79
CA ALA A 64 5.51 0.08 12.85
C ALA A 64 4.55 -1.11 12.77
N ALA A 65 3.41 -1.06 13.48
CA ALA A 65 2.37 -2.08 13.38
C ALA A 65 1.79 -2.19 11.96
N PHE A 66 1.53 -1.06 11.29
CA PHE A 66 1.09 -1.07 9.90
C PHE A 66 2.15 -1.64 8.94
N ALA A 67 3.43 -1.34 9.15
CA ALA A 67 4.50 -1.93 8.34
C ALA A 67 4.54 -3.46 8.45
N LEU A 68 4.36 -3.99 9.66
CA LEU A 68 4.25 -5.44 9.88
C LEU A 68 2.99 -6.04 9.21
N LEU A 69 1.85 -5.36 9.32
CA LEU A 69 0.61 -5.79 8.67
C LEU A 69 0.74 -5.82 7.15
N VAL A 70 1.35 -4.81 6.53
CA VAL A 70 1.62 -4.77 5.08
C VAL A 70 2.54 -5.90 4.67
N PHE A 71 3.60 -6.16 5.43
CA PHE A 71 4.51 -7.28 5.17
C PHE A 71 3.79 -8.63 5.21
N ILE A 72 2.95 -8.86 6.23
CA ILE A 72 2.14 -10.08 6.35
C ILE A 72 1.13 -10.18 5.19
N GLY A 73 0.54 -9.06 4.79
CA GLY A 73 -0.35 -8.96 3.63
C GLY A 73 0.32 -9.44 2.35
N SER A 74 1.54 -8.94 2.08
CA SER A 74 2.29 -9.29 0.87
C SER A 74 2.73 -10.76 0.85
N ILE A 75 3.17 -11.33 1.97
CA ILE A 75 3.47 -12.77 2.06
C ILE A 75 2.21 -13.60 1.85
N SER A 76 1.07 -13.18 2.40
CA SER A 76 -0.20 -13.91 2.24
C SER A 76 -0.68 -13.86 0.79
N ALA A 77 -0.50 -12.74 0.10
CA ALA A 77 -0.73 -12.60 -1.33
C ALA A 77 0.18 -13.56 -2.13
N ALA A 78 1.49 -13.59 -1.83
CA ALA A 78 2.45 -14.48 -2.49
C ALA A 78 2.10 -15.97 -2.31
N ARG A 79 1.70 -16.38 -1.10
CA ARG A 79 1.24 -17.77 -0.84
C ARG A 79 -0.03 -18.13 -1.59
N LEU A 80 -0.95 -17.19 -1.75
CA LEU A 80 -2.18 -17.40 -2.52
C LEU A 80 -1.89 -17.60 -4.01
N VAL A 81 -0.88 -16.88 -4.55
CA VAL A 81 -0.35 -17.09 -5.90
C VAL A 81 0.25 -18.48 -6.06
N GLU A 82 1.16 -18.87 -5.16
CA GLU A 82 1.83 -20.18 -5.21
C GLU A 82 0.86 -21.36 -5.13
N LYS A 83 -0.14 -21.28 -4.24
CA LYS A 83 -1.17 -22.32 -4.11
C LYS A 83 -1.98 -22.48 -5.39
N LYS A 84 -2.19 -21.40 -6.16
CA LYS A 84 -2.96 -21.43 -7.41
C LYS A 84 -2.18 -22.09 -8.56
N GLU A 85 -0.86 -21.91 -8.62
CA GLU A 85 -0.04 -22.58 -9.65
C GLU A 85 -0.01 -24.10 -9.47
N ARG A 86 -0.07 -24.59 -8.23
CA ARG A 86 -0.03 -26.03 -7.94
C ARG A 86 -1.25 -26.83 -8.43
N TYR A 87 -2.32 -26.17 -8.86
CA TYR A 87 -3.52 -26.81 -9.45
C TYR A 87 -3.58 -26.71 -10.98
N ARG A 88 -2.55 -26.18 -11.63
CA ARG A 88 -2.38 -26.18 -13.10
C ARG A 88 -1.30 -27.16 -13.52
#